data_AF-A0A1G6R1D7-F1
#
_entry.id   AF-A0A1G6R1D7-F1
#
_cell.length_a   1.000
_cell.length_b   1.000
_cell.length_c   1.000
_cell.angle_alpha   90.00
_cell.angle_beta   90.00
_cell.angle_gamma   90.00
#
_symmetry.space_group_name_H-M   'P 1'
#
loop_
_entity.id
_entity.type
_entity.pdbx_description
1 polymer ?
#
loop_
_entity_poly.entity_id
_entity_poly.type
_entity_poly.pdbx_seq_one_letter_code
_entity_poly.pdbx_strand_id
1 'polypeptide(L)' 'MDSLILLVPVALALGLLGLGGFLWALRTGQYEDLDGAGARILFDDTKTERHPTP' A
#
# COMPACT_ATOMS: atom_id res chain seq x y z
N MET A 1 23.42 30.18 -1.34
CA MET A 1 23.02 29.68 -2.68
C MET A 1 23.58 28.28 -2.94
N ASP A 2 24.58 27.84 -2.18
CA ASP A 2 25.23 26.52 -2.32
C ASP A 2 24.35 25.34 -1.91
N SER A 3 23.48 25.49 -0.92
CA SER A 3 22.64 24.37 -0.44
C SER A 3 21.69 23.86 -1.53
N LEU A 4 21.18 24.74 -2.40
CA LEU A 4 20.27 24.34 -3.47
C LEU A 4 20.94 23.39 -4.47
N ILE A 5 22.26 23.54 -4.70
CA ILE A 5 23.02 22.64 -5.59
C ILE A 5 23.01 21.20 -5.07
N LEU A 6 22.91 21.00 -3.76
CA LEU A 6 22.83 19.66 -3.16
C LEU A 6 21.37 19.23 -2.92
N LEU A 7 20.51 20.14 -2.49
CA LEU A 7 19.10 19.85 -2.19
C LEU A 7 18.28 19.51 -3.44
N VAL A 8 18.53 20.15 -4.59
CA VAL A 8 17.82 19.86 -5.84
C VAL A 8 18.03 18.41 -6.32
N PRO A 9 19.27 17.91 -6.48
CA PRO A 9 19.47 16.52 -6.90
C PRO A 9 19.00 15.52 -5.84
N VAL A 10 19.11 15.83 -4.55
CA VAL A 10 18.55 14.98 -3.48
C VAL A 10 17.03 14.91 -3.59
N ALA A 11 16.35 16.04 -3.78
CA ALA A 11 14.89 16.07 -3.94
C ALA A 11 14.44 15.30 -5.20
N LEU A 12 15.15 15.45 -6.32
CA LEU A 12 14.88 14.69 -7.55
C LEU A 12 15.09 13.19 -7.34
N ALA A 13 16.17 12.79 -6.66
CA ALA A 13 16.45 11.39 -6.35
C ALA A 13 15.35 10.79 -5.46
N LEU A 14 14.93 11.51 -4.41
CA LEU A 14 13.83 11.09 -3.54
C LEU A 14 12.50 10.99 -4.32
N GLY A 15 12.23 11.94 -5.22
CA GLY A 15 11.06 11.90 -6.08
C GLY A 15 11.06 10.69 -7.01
N LEU A 16 12.20 10.38 -7.64
CA LEU A 16 12.37 9.20 -8.50
C LEU A 16 12.26 7.90 -7.71
N LEU A 17 12.83 7.83 -6.50
CA LEU A 17 12.70 6.67 -5.61
C LEU A 17 11.25 6.44 -5.22
N GLY A 18 10.51 7.50 -4.85
CA GLY A 18 9.09 7.42 -4.55
C GLY A 18 8.26 6.96 -5.75
N LEU A 19 8.51 7.55 -6.93
CA LEU A 19 7.82 7.17 -8.16
C LEU A 19 8.13 5.72 -8.56
N GLY A 20 9.39 5.29 -8.46
CA GLY A 20 9.81 3.92 -8.73
C GLY A 20 9.16 2.93 -7.77
N GLY A 21 9.12 3.24 -6.47
CA GLY A 21 8.43 2.45 -5.46
C GLY A 21 6.93 2.34 -5.73
N PHE A 22 6.29 3.45 -6.12
CA PHE A 22 4.87 3.48 -6.48
C PHE A 22 4.55 2.62 -7.70
N LEU A 23 5.34 2.75 -8.78
CA LEU A 23 5.17 1.95 -9.98
C LEU A 23 5.44 0.45 -9.72
N TRP A 24 6.41 0.15 -8.86
CA TRP A 24 6.68 -1.22 -8.41
C TRP A 24 5.48 -1.80 -7.65
N ALA A 25 4.91 -1.05 -6.70
CA ALA A 25 3.73 -1.48 -5.94
C ALA A 25 2.51 -1.76 -6.83
N LEU A 26 2.27 -0.92 -7.85
CA LEU A 26 1.24 -1.17 -8.86
C LEU A 26 1.52 -2.44 -9.66
N ARG A 27 2.76 -2.65 -10.11
CA ARG A 27 3.15 -3.84 -10.88
C ARG A 27 3.04 -5.14 -10.07
N THR A 28 3.27 -5.08 -8.76
CA THR A 28 3.23 -6.25 -7.86
C THR A 28 1.80 -6.64 -7.45
N GLY A 29 0.76 -5.89 -7.84
CA GLY A 29 -0.63 -6.22 -7.52
C GLY A 29 -0.95 -6.10 -6.02
N GLN A 30 -0.13 -5.38 -5.24
CA GLN A 30 -0.33 -5.20 -3.79
C GLN A 30 -1.68 -4.55 -3.45
N TYR A 31 -2.25 -3.79 -4.38
CA TYR A 31 -3.57 -3.17 -4.23
C TYR A 31 -4.73 -4.16 -4.39
N GLU A 32 -4.55 -5.29 -5.07
CA GLU A 32 -5.60 -6.31 -5.25
C GLU A 32 -5.90 -7.04 -3.92
N ASP A 33 -4.91 -7.21 -3.04
CA ASP A 33 -5.14 -7.83 -1.72
C ASP A 33 -5.75 -6.84 -0.71
N LEU A 34 -5.59 -5.52 -0.89
CA LEU A 34 -6.27 -4.51 -0.06
C LEU A 34 -7.80 -4.56 -0.23
N ASP A 35 -8.28 -4.75 -1.46
CA ASP A 35 -9.71 -4.94 -1.74
C ASP A 35 -10.25 -6.23 -1.06
N GLY A 36 -9.46 -7.31 -1.09
CA GLY A 36 -9.79 -8.56 -0.40
C GLY A 36 -9.76 -8.44 1.13
N ALA A 37 -8.82 -7.69 1.70
CA ALA A 37 -8.70 -7.45 3.14
C ALA A 37 -9.86 -6.57 3.66
N GLY A 38 -10.24 -5.53 2.90
CA GLY A 38 -11.39 -4.68 3.17
C GLY A 38 -12.71 -5.45 3.17
N ALA A 39 -12.89 -6.37 2.21
CA ALA A 39 -14.05 -7.26 2.17
C ALA A 39 -14.08 -8.19 3.40
N ARG A 40 -12.94 -8.75 3.81
CA ARG A 40 -12.87 -9.59 5.02
C ARG A 40 -13.28 -8.81 6.26
N ILE A 41 -12.68 -7.65 6.55
CA ILE A 41 -13.01 -6.90 7.77
C ILE A 41 -14.47 -6.41 7.83
N LEU A 42 -15.10 -6.14 6.68
CA LEU A 42 -16.49 -5.69 6.64
C LEU A 42 -17.50 -6.85 6.77
N PHE A 43 -17.17 -8.05 6.27
CA PHE A 43 -18.10 -9.18 6.23
C PHE A 43 -17.81 -10.28 7.27
N ASP A 44 -16.61 -10.34 7.86
CA ASP A 44 -16.20 -11.42 8.77
C ASP A 44 -16.90 -11.35 10.15
N ASP A 45 -17.32 -10.16 10.59
CA ASP A 45 -18.15 -10.00 11.80
C ASP A 45 -19.53 -10.71 11.69
N THR A 46 -19.99 -11.05 10.48
CA THR A 46 -21.31 -11.66 10.27
C THR A 46 -21.31 -13.19 10.31
N LYS A 47 -20.15 -13.85 10.37
CA LYS A 47 -20.05 -15.31 10.14
C LYS A 47 -19.82 -16.18 11.39
N THR A 48 -19.76 -15.59 12.58
CA THR A 48 -19.39 -16.34 13.81
C THR A 48 -20.56 -17.00 14.56
N GLU A 49 -21.82 -16.79 14.18
CA GLU A 49 -22.96 -17.47 14.85
C GLU A 49 -23.47 -18.71 14.11
N ARG A 50 -22.66 -19.76 13.96
CA ARG A 50 -23.20 -21.13 13.79
C ARG A 50 -22.32 -22.15 14.50
N HIS A 51 -22.61 -22.34 15.78
CA HIS A 51 -22.23 -23.52 16.55
C HIS A 51 -23.35 -24.57 16.40
N PRO A 52 -23.22 -25.59 15.53
CA PRO A 52 -24.07 -26.76 15.64
C PRO A 52 -23.56 -27.60 16.82
N THR A 53 -24.29 -27.54 17.93
CA THR A 53 -24.19 -28.50 19.03
C THR A 53 -24.42 -29.92 18.49
N PRO A 54 -23.54 -30.89 18.79
CA PRO A 54 -23.94 -32.29 18.85
C PRO A 54 -24.80 -32.56 20.09
#